data_AF-A0A8R7QGX9-F1
#
_entry.id   AF-A0A8R7QGX9-F1
#
_cell.length_a   1.000
_cell.length_b   1.000
_cell.length_c   1.000
_cell.angle_alpha   90.00
_cell.angle_beta   90.00
_cell.angle_gamma   90.00
#
_symmetry.space_group_name_H-M   'P 1'
#
loop_
_entity.id
_entity.type
_entity.pdbx_description
1 polymer ?
#
loop_
_entity_poly.entity_id
_entity_poly.type
_entity_poly.pdbx_seq_one_letter_code
_entity_poly.pdbx_strand_id
1 'polypeptide(L)'
;RDANGVFLVSSALGIAGVDDPANLETIACREALALAQDLNLREVLVASDAKAVVNAINNSGQGSNGAIIAEINSLSSLLSFTFTFESRAVNVEAHSLAKHAFSLGPGRHLWLGQSHDQRCIPHHVEFSE
;
A
#
# COMPACT_ATOMS: atom_id res chain seq x y z
N ARG A 1 0.69 -3.35 9.10
CA ARG A 1 0.58 -3.89 10.48
C ARG A 1 1.76 -4.81 10.73
N ASP A 2 2.11 -5.10 11.98
CA ASP A 2 3.03 -6.20 12.28
C ASP A 2 2.29 -7.55 12.26
N ALA A 3 3.02 -8.64 12.54
CA ALA A 3 2.49 -9.99 12.58
C ALA A 3 1.40 -10.22 13.66
N ASN A 4 1.32 -9.36 14.67
CA ASN A 4 0.31 -9.43 15.74
C ASN A 4 -0.90 -8.53 15.44
N GLY A 5 -1.02 -8.03 14.21
CA GLY A 5 -2.10 -7.14 13.81
C GLY A 5 -1.97 -5.74 14.40
N VAL A 6 -0.82 -5.36 14.97
CA VAL A 6 -0.59 -4.03 15.53
C VAL A 6 -0.32 -3.04 14.41
N PHE A 7 -0.96 -1.87 14.48
CA PHE A 7 -0.70 -0.76 13.59
C PHE A 7 0.71 -0.20 13.84
N LEU A 8 1.49 -0.06 12.76
CA LEU A 8 2.83 0.53 12.81
C LEU A 8 2.81 1.94 12.22
N VAL A 9 2.35 2.03 10.97
CA VAL A 9 2.37 3.25 10.17
C VAL A 9 1.32 3.19 9.08
N SER A 10 0.91 4.35 8.59
CA SER A 10 0.25 4.51 7.28
C SER A 10 0.85 5.71 6.54
N SER A 11 0.94 5.62 5.22
CA SER A 11 1.35 6.70 4.32
C SER A 11 0.27 6.97 3.27
N ALA A 12 0.07 8.23 2.92
CA ALA A 12 -0.71 8.64 1.75
C ALA A 12 0.12 9.62 0.91
N LEU A 13 0.11 9.44 -0.41
CA LEU A 13 0.84 10.30 -1.35
C LEU A 13 -0.13 10.93 -2.35
N GLY A 14 -0.38 12.23 -2.20
CA GLY A 14 -1.18 13.01 -3.14
C GLY A 14 -0.32 13.52 -4.31
N ILE A 15 -0.64 13.11 -5.54
CA ILE A 15 0.08 13.52 -6.76
C ILE A 15 -0.90 14.29 -7.65
N ALA A 16 -0.56 15.56 -7.92
CA ALA A 16 -1.38 16.39 -8.80
C ALA A 16 -1.36 15.87 -10.25
N GLY A 17 -2.53 15.79 -10.87
CA GLY A 17 -2.67 15.39 -12.28
C GLY A 17 -2.64 13.88 -12.55
N VAL A 18 -2.63 13.04 -11.51
CA VAL A 18 -2.79 11.59 -11.64
C VAL A 18 -4.15 11.19 -11.09
N ASP A 19 -5.04 10.73 -11.96
CA ASP A 19 -6.42 10.35 -11.63
C ASP A 19 -6.79 8.93 -12.11
N ASP A 20 -5.94 8.30 -12.93
CA ASP A 20 -6.13 6.91 -13.35
C ASP A 20 -5.98 5.94 -12.17
N PRO A 21 -7.02 5.16 -11.85
CA PRO A 21 -6.99 4.25 -10.69
C PRO A 21 -5.86 3.22 -10.76
N ALA A 22 -5.55 2.66 -11.94
CA ALA A 22 -4.49 1.66 -12.04
C ALA A 22 -3.13 2.26 -11.69
N ASN A 23 -2.83 3.47 -12.19
CA ASN A 23 -1.62 4.21 -11.83
C ASN A 23 -1.56 4.51 -10.33
N LEU A 24 -2.66 5.02 -9.76
CA LEU A 24 -2.72 5.34 -8.33
C LEU A 24 -2.45 4.11 -7.44
N GLU A 25 -3.06 2.96 -7.77
CA GLU A 25 -2.86 1.70 -7.06
C GLU A 25 -1.44 1.15 -7.22
N THR A 26 -0.85 1.29 -8.41
CA THR A 26 0.54 0.87 -8.65
C THR A 26 1.51 1.76 -7.86
N ILE A 27 1.25 3.08 -7.79
CA ILE A 27 2.02 4.02 -7.00
C ILE A 27 1.87 3.74 -5.50
N ALA A 28 0.66 3.41 -5.03
CA ALA A 28 0.40 3.05 -3.65
C ALA A 28 1.20 1.79 -3.25
N CYS A 29 1.27 0.78 -4.12
CA CYS A 29 2.11 -0.40 -3.91
C CYS A 29 3.60 -0.04 -3.81
N ARG A 30 4.09 0.82 -4.70
CA ARG A 30 5.48 1.32 -4.66
C ARG A 30 5.79 2.13 -3.40
N GLU A 31 4.83 2.95 -2.96
CA GLU A 31 4.97 3.75 -1.72
C GLU A 31 4.95 2.85 -0.49
N ALA A 32 4.20 1.75 -0.48
CA ALA A 32 4.26 0.75 0.60
C ALA A 32 5.66 0.13 0.72
N LEU A 33 6.35 -0.10 -0.41
CA LEU A 33 7.74 -0.56 -0.43
C LEU A 33 8.70 0.46 0.17
N ALA A 34 8.63 1.70 -0.30
CA ALA A 34 9.46 2.79 0.22
C ALA A 34 9.26 2.97 1.72
N LEU A 35 8.00 2.93 2.18
CA LEU A 35 7.65 3.06 3.58
C LEU A 35 8.23 1.93 4.43
N ALA A 36 8.13 0.69 3.94
CA ALA A 36 8.65 -0.45 4.65
C ALA A 36 10.19 -0.49 4.66
N GLN A 37 10.85 0.02 3.63
CA GLN A 37 12.30 0.25 3.60
C GLN A 37 12.73 1.28 4.64
N ASP A 38 12.04 2.42 4.71
CA ASP A 38 12.32 3.49 5.68
C ASP A 38 12.18 2.99 7.14
N LEU A 39 11.27 2.05 7.37
CA LEU A 39 11.07 1.39 8.66
C LEU A 39 11.97 0.17 8.88
N ASN A 40 12.83 -0.17 7.92
CA ASN A 40 13.72 -1.33 7.97
C ASN A 40 12.96 -2.64 8.25
N LEU A 41 11.74 -2.77 7.70
CA LEU A 41 10.92 -3.97 7.81
C LEU A 41 11.46 -5.06 6.88
N ARG A 42 11.36 -6.30 7.34
CA ARG A 42 11.67 -7.51 6.57
C ARG A 42 10.39 -8.32 6.41
N GLU A 43 10.32 -9.12 5.34
CA GLU A 43 9.21 -10.04 5.08
C GLU A 43 7.84 -9.33 5.06
N VAL A 44 7.62 -8.52 4.03
CA VAL A 44 6.44 -7.67 3.92
C VAL A 44 5.47 -8.25 2.90
N LEU A 45 4.23 -8.48 3.33
CA LEU A 45 3.12 -8.79 2.44
C LEU A 45 2.34 -7.50 2.14
N VAL A 46 2.28 -7.13 0.86
CA VAL A 46 1.46 -6.02 0.37
C VAL A 46 0.15 -6.59 -0.18
N ALA A 47 -0.95 -6.31 0.51
CA ALA A 47 -2.29 -6.64 0.05
C ALA A 47 -2.92 -5.45 -0.67
N SER A 48 -3.50 -5.68 -1.85
CA SER A 48 -4.24 -4.65 -2.61
C SER A 48 -5.52 -5.25 -3.21
N ASP A 49 -6.57 -4.44 -3.32
CA ASP A 49 -7.81 -4.81 -4.02
C ASP A 49 -7.76 -4.53 -5.52
N ALA A 50 -6.64 -4.02 -6.03
CA ALA A 50 -6.41 -3.84 -7.45
C ALA A 50 -5.87 -5.12 -8.10
N LYS A 51 -6.75 -6.11 -8.34
CA LYS A 51 -6.37 -7.42 -8.93
C LYS A 51 -5.50 -7.32 -10.19
N ALA A 52 -5.81 -6.37 -11.07
CA ALA A 52 -5.04 -6.16 -12.30
C ALA A 52 -3.61 -5.66 -12.01
N VAL A 53 -3.44 -4.79 -11.01
CA VAL A 53 -2.14 -4.27 -10.58
C VAL A 53 -1.32 -5.37 -9.91
N VAL A 54 -1.90 -6.12 -8.97
CA VAL A 54 -1.23 -7.27 -8.32
C VAL A 54 -0.78 -8.29 -9.36
N ASN A 55 -1.65 -8.64 -10.31
CA ASN A 55 -1.29 -9.56 -11.40
C ASN A 55 -0.16 -8.99 -12.26
N ALA A 56 -0.20 -7.69 -12.58
CA ALA A 56 0.84 -7.06 -13.38
C ALA A 56 2.19 -7.04 -12.65
N ILE A 57 2.22 -6.77 -11.34
CA ILE A 57 3.43 -6.86 -10.52
C ILE A 57 3.99 -8.29 -10.55
N ASN A 58 3.17 -9.27 -10.17
CA ASN A 58 3.57 -10.68 -10.07
C ASN A 58 4.03 -11.29 -11.40
N ASN A 59 3.56 -10.76 -12.54
CA ASN A 59 3.94 -11.23 -13.87
C ASN A 59 4.89 -10.28 -14.63
N SER A 60 5.46 -9.26 -13.95
CA SER A 60 6.34 -8.26 -14.58
C SER A 60 5.74 -7.59 -15.83
N GLY A 61 4.47 -7.19 -15.72
CA GLY A 61 3.71 -6.57 -16.81
C GLY A 61 4.31 -5.23 -17.27
N GLN A 62 4.33 -5.03 -18.59
CA GLN A 62 4.93 -3.87 -19.26
C GLN A 62 3.89 -2.88 -19.83
N GLY A 63 2.71 -2.81 -19.20
CA GLY A 63 1.62 -1.93 -19.64
C GLY A 63 1.89 -0.44 -19.36
N SER A 64 0.83 0.37 -19.30
CA SER A 64 0.90 1.82 -19.01
C SER A 64 1.72 2.17 -17.77
N ASN A 65 1.72 1.28 -16.77
CA ASN A 65 2.39 1.48 -15.48
C ASN A 65 3.70 0.67 -15.40
N GLY A 66 4.19 0.17 -16.54
CA GLY A 66 5.30 -0.79 -16.63
C GLY A 66 6.60 -0.28 -16.01
N ALA A 67 6.89 1.01 -16.11
CA ALA A 67 8.06 1.61 -15.46
C ALA A 67 7.99 1.50 -13.92
N ILE A 68 6.81 1.76 -13.35
CA ILE A 68 6.56 1.68 -11.90
C ILE A 68 6.61 0.21 -11.45
N ILE A 69 6.05 -0.70 -12.25
CA ILE A 69 6.12 -2.15 -12.00
C ILE A 69 7.57 -2.65 -12.03
N ALA A 70 8.38 -2.18 -12.98
CA ALA A 70 9.79 -2.54 -13.05
C ALA A 70 10.56 -2.07 -11.81
N GLU A 71 10.29 -0.86 -11.32
CA GLU A 71 10.84 -0.36 -10.05
C GLU A 71 10.41 -1.23 -8.87
N ILE A 72 9.10 -1.54 -8.76
CA ILE A 72 8.56 -2.42 -7.73
C ILE A 72 9.26 -3.77 -7.74
N ASN A 73 9.37 -4.43 -8.89
CA ASN A 73 9.98 -5.76 -8.99
C ASN A 73 11.48 -5.73 -8.69
N SER A 74 12.19 -4.66 -9.10
CA SER A 74 13.59 -4.47 -8.74
C SER A 74 13.76 -4.35 -7.22
N LEU A 75 12.95 -3.55 -6.54
CA LEU A 75 13.04 -3.35 -5.09
C LEU A 75 12.54 -4.59 -4.31
N SER A 76 11.49 -5.25 -4.80
CA SER A 76 10.92 -6.46 -4.20
C SER A 76 11.80 -7.70 -4.37
N SER A 77 12.74 -7.70 -5.30
CA SER A 77 13.71 -8.81 -5.42
C SER A 77 14.85 -8.68 -4.41
N LEU A 78 15.19 -7.45 -4.03
CA LEU A 78 16.22 -7.15 -3.05
C LEU A 78 15.74 -7.32 -1.60
N LEU A 79 14.43 -7.31 -1.41
CA LEU A 79 13.77 -7.29 -0.11
C LEU A 79 12.67 -8.33 -0.14
N SER A 80 12.45 -9.13 0.90
CA SER A 80 11.43 -10.19 0.92
C SER A 80 9.98 -9.64 0.88
N PHE A 81 9.58 -8.99 -0.21
CA PHE A 81 8.28 -8.37 -0.41
C PHE A 81 7.45 -9.25 -1.34
N THR A 82 6.20 -9.50 -0.96
CA THR A 82 5.25 -10.27 -1.75
C THR A 82 3.97 -9.48 -1.93
N PHE A 83 3.25 -9.75 -3.02
CA PHE A 83 2.01 -9.05 -3.35
C PHE A 83 0.86 -10.04 -3.46
N THR A 84 -0.23 -9.76 -2.76
CA THR A 84 -1.46 -10.55 -2.81
C THR A 84 -2.64 -9.67 -3.17
N PHE A 85 -3.60 -10.28 -3.86
CA PHE A 85 -4.88 -9.65 -4.13
C PHE A 85 -5.84 -10.00 -2.99
N GLU A 86 -6.48 -8.97 -2.44
CA GLU A 86 -7.51 -9.12 -1.43
C GLU A 86 -8.78 -8.40 -1.85
N SER A 87 -9.95 -8.93 -1.51
CA SER A 87 -11.18 -8.23 -1.88
C SER A 87 -11.32 -6.90 -1.13
N ARG A 88 -12.00 -5.93 -1.74
CA ARG A 88 -12.29 -4.64 -1.08
C ARG A 88 -13.03 -4.78 0.26
N ALA A 89 -13.77 -5.87 0.45
CA ALA A 89 -14.47 -6.16 1.70
C ALA A 89 -13.52 -6.43 2.88
N VAL A 90 -12.28 -6.85 2.61
CA VAL A 90 -11.25 -7.09 3.63
C VAL A 90 -10.12 -6.05 3.59
N ASN A 91 -10.01 -5.26 2.52
CA ASN A 91 -9.06 -4.14 2.39
C ASN A 91 -9.62 -2.78 2.89
N VAL A 92 -10.45 -2.80 3.94
CA VAL A 92 -11.24 -1.64 4.40
C VAL A 92 -10.35 -0.49 4.92
N GLU A 93 -9.22 -0.82 5.55
CA GLU A 93 -8.32 0.16 6.15
C GLU A 93 -7.60 1.00 5.09
N ALA A 94 -7.04 0.34 4.07
CA ALA A 94 -6.42 1.02 2.94
C ALA A 94 -7.44 1.88 2.20
N HIS A 95 -8.67 1.37 2.02
CA HIS A 95 -9.75 2.13 1.41
C HIS A 95 -10.11 3.38 2.23
N SER A 96 -10.19 3.25 3.56
CA SER A 96 -10.47 4.37 4.47
C SER A 96 -9.37 5.42 4.43
N LEU A 97 -8.10 4.99 4.40
CA LEU A 97 -6.94 5.88 4.24
C LEU A 97 -6.99 6.64 2.92
N ALA A 98 -7.25 5.95 1.80
CA ALA A 98 -7.38 6.59 0.49
C ALA A 98 -8.51 7.62 0.49
N LYS A 99 -9.65 7.30 1.12
CA LYS A 99 -10.78 8.23 1.27
C LYS A 99 -10.39 9.48 2.08
N HIS A 100 -9.66 9.30 3.18
CA HIS A 100 -9.18 10.41 3.98
C HIS A 100 -8.17 11.27 3.21
N ALA A 101 -7.29 10.65 2.41
CA ALA A 101 -6.27 11.34 1.62
C ALA A 101 -6.85 12.38 0.64
N PHE A 102 -8.07 12.21 0.15
CA PHE A 102 -8.75 13.22 -0.70
C PHE A 102 -9.00 14.56 0.00
N SER A 103 -9.07 14.58 1.34
CA SER A 103 -9.18 15.82 2.12
C SER A 103 -7.84 16.52 2.35
N LEU A 104 -6.73 15.89 1.94
CA LEU A 104 -5.39 16.39 2.16
C LEU A 104 -4.86 17.11 0.91
N GLY A 105 -3.92 18.02 1.10
CA GLY A 105 -3.20 18.65 0.00
C GLY A 105 -2.23 17.68 -0.69
N PRO A 106 -1.67 18.07 -1.85
CA PRO A 106 -0.61 17.32 -2.51
C PRO A 106 0.59 17.07 -1.58
N GLY A 107 1.31 15.97 -1.83
CA GLY A 107 2.50 15.57 -1.06
C GLY A 107 2.30 14.30 -0.24
N ARG A 108 3.34 13.93 0.50
CA ARG A 108 3.37 12.75 1.36
C ARG A 108 2.87 13.10 2.76
N HIS A 109 1.94 12.31 3.26
CA HIS A 109 1.37 12.38 4.61
C HIS A 109 1.64 11.07 5.33
N LEU A 110 2.13 11.16 6.57
CA LEU A 110 2.59 10.00 7.34
C LEU A 110 1.99 10.03 8.74
N TRP A 111 1.50 8.87 9.19
CA TRP A 111 0.97 8.68 10.54
C TRP A 111 1.72 7.54 11.21
N LEU A 112 2.55 7.88 12.21
CA LEU A 112 3.45 6.96 12.92
C LEU A 112 2.89 6.64 14.30
N GLY A 113 2.73 5.35 14.61
CA GLY A 113 2.27 4.87 15.92
C GLY A 113 0.80 5.15 16.26
N GLN A 114 0.16 6.13 15.61
CA GLN A 114 -1.27 6.39 15.69
C GLN A 114 -1.84 6.64 14.31
N SER A 115 -2.98 6.03 13.99
CA SER A 115 -3.67 6.26 12.70
C SER A 115 -4.42 7.60 12.68
N HIS A 116 -4.77 8.07 11.48
CA HIS A 116 -5.53 9.32 11.31
C HIS A 116 -6.94 9.27 11.93
N ASP A 117 -7.56 8.08 11.95
CA ASP A 117 -8.81 7.79 12.66
C ASP A 117 -8.81 6.33 13.11
N GLN A 118 -8.79 6.11 14.43
CA GLN A 118 -8.76 4.78 15.04
C GLN A 118 -10.05 3.98 14.83
N ARG A 119 -11.16 4.64 14.48
CA ARG A 119 -12.42 3.94 14.13
C ARG A 119 -12.35 3.33 12.74
N CYS A 120 -11.54 3.92 11.85
CA CYS A 120 -11.35 3.45 10.49
C CYS A 120 -10.14 2.50 10.37
N ILE A 121 -9.08 2.77 11.13
CA ILE A 121 -7.86 1.97 11.17
C ILE A 121 -7.52 1.69 12.64
N PRO A 122 -8.05 0.60 13.22
CA PRO A 122 -7.83 0.25 14.63
C PRO A 122 -6.35 0.03 14.95
N HIS A 123 -5.91 0.29 16.17
CA HIS A 123 -4.50 0.02 16.53
C HIS A 123 -4.16 -1.47 16.61
N HIS A 124 -5.17 -2.31 16.84
CA HIS A 124 -5.01 -3.75 16.93
C HIS A 124 -6.16 -4.44 16.20
N VAL A 125 -5.84 -5.50 15.47
CA VAL A 125 -6.80 -6.38 14.82
C VAL A 125 -6.43 -7.80 15.23
N GLU A 126 -7.40 -8.54 15.75
CA GLU A 126 -7.25 -9.98 16.01
C GLU A 126 -7.53 -10.74 14.70
N PHE A 127 -6.57 -11.57 14.28
CA PHE A 127 -6.80 -12.53 13.22
C PHE A 127 -7.47 -13.76 13.88
N SER A 128 -8.74 -13.99 13.61
CA SER A 128 -9.39 -15.24 13.99
C SER A 128 -8.79 -16.39 13.18
N GLU A 129 -8.26 -17.41 13.86
CA GLU A 129 -7.86 -18.69 13.24
C GLU A 129 -9.03 -19.39 12.53
#